data_AF-A0A9E4JJ01-F1
#
_entry.id   AF-A0A9E4JJ01-F1
#
_cell.length_a   1.000
_cell.length_b   1.000
_cell.length_c   1.000
_cell.angle_alpha   90.00
_cell.angle_beta   90.00
_cell.angle_gamma   90.00
#
_symmetry.space_group_name_H-M   'P 1'
#
loop_
_entity.id
_entity.type
_entity.pdbx_description
1 polymer ?
#
loop_
_entity_poly.entity_id
_entity_poly.type
_entity_poly.pdbx_seq_one_letter_code
_entity_poly.pdbx_strand_id
1 'polypeptide(L)'
;MDEIVRKLAGIGLPAVVLLIAMATTGLTGAAAITAALAMLGPGGMIGGIVLLGIIGLASDALTKYGLEALLLGVYQQRVINGESKTNLCQEIDNLPISRDLKLILKNSIFSETN
;
A
#
# COMPACT_ATOMS: atom_id res chain seq x y z
N MET A 1 6.51 18.58 14.74
CA MET A 1 7.16 17.26 14.62
C MET A 1 7.57 17.09 13.18
N ASP A 2 8.88 17.11 12.96
CA ASP A 2 9.48 17.25 11.64
C ASP A 2 9.06 16.13 10.69
N GLU A 3 8.66 16.50 9.49
CA GLU A 3 8.21 15.61 8.42
C GLU A 3 9.24 14.51 8.11
N ILE A 4 10.52 14.77 8.39
CA ILE A 4 11.63 13.82 8.27
C ILE A 4 11.51 12.67 9.27
N VAL A 5 11.14 12.94 10.53
CA VAL A 5 10.94 11.90 11.55
C VAL A 5 9.73 11.04 11.21
N ARG A 6 8.68 11.63 10.66
CA ARG A 6 7.49 10.91 10.17
C ARG A 6 7.80 10.04 8.96
N LYS A 7 8.59 10.54 8.00
CA LYS A 7 9.05 9.77 6.84
C LYS A 7 9.98 8.63 7.26
N LEU A 8 10.87 8.85 8.23
CA LEU A 8 11.71 7.80 8.81
C LEU A 8 10.87 6.73 9.52
N ALA A 9 9.77 7.09 10.19
CA ALA A 9 8.80 6.13 10.71
C ALA A 9 8.05 5.38 9.58
N GLY A 10 7.71 6.06 8.48
CA GLY A 10 7.07 5.47 7.30
C GLY A 10 7.98 4.55 6.46
N ILE A 11 9.31 4.72 6.55
CA ILE A 11 10.31 3.84 5.90
C ILE A 11 10.40 2.47 6.58
N GLY A 12 9.78 2.28 7.76
CA GLY A 12 9.82 1.01 8.48
C GLY A 12 9.39 -0.19 7.64
N LEU A 13 8.27 -0.09 6.91
CA LEU A 13 7.78 -1.20 6.08
C LEU A 13 8.69 -1.47 4.86
N PRO A 14 9.06 -0.47 4.02
CA PRO A 14 10.04 -0.68 2.95
C PRO A 14 11.37 -1.27 3.42
N ALA A 15 11.88 -0.81 4.57
CA ALA A 15 13.15 -1.30 5.12
C ALA A 15 13.07 -2.76 5.57
N VAL A 16 11.96 -3.17 6.20
CA VAL A 16 11.72 -4.57 6.58
C VAL A 16 11.61 -5.45 5.33
N VAL A 17 10.89 -5.00 4.29
CA VAL A 17 10.79 -5.73 3.02
C VAL A 17 12.17 -5.92 2.39
N LEU A 18 12.99 -4.86 2.34
CA LEU A 18 14.35 -4.94 1.82
C LEU A 18 15.23 -5.87 2.65
N LEU A 19 15.14 -5.82 3.99
CA LEU A 19 15.92 -6.67 4.88
C LEU A 19 15.60 -8.15 4.68
N ILE A 20 14.31 -8.49 4.59
CA ILE A 20 13.86 -9.86 4.30
C ILE A 20 14.40 -10.30 2.94
N ALA A 21 14.29 -9.44 1.92
CA ALA A 21 14.80 -9.73 0.59
C ALA A 21 16.33 -9.93 0.58
N MET A 22 17.08 -9.13 1.33
CA MET A 22 18.53 -9.30 1.49
C MET A 22 18.87 -10.63 2.17
N ALA A 23 18.11 -11.00 3.21
CA ALA A 23 18.32 -12.25 3.94
C ALA A 23 18.15 -13.50 3.06
N THR A 24 17.33 -13.44 2.00
CA THR A 24 17.16 -14.56 1.06
C THR A 24 18.24 -14.64 -0.02
N THR A 25 19.09 -13.61 -0.18
CA THR A 25 20.12 -13.60 -1.23
C THR A 25 21.38 -14.39 -0.90
N GLY A 26 21.66 -14.66 0.38
CA GLY A 26 22.91 -15.29 0.83
C GLY A 26 24.18 -14.43 0.62
N LEU A 27 24.03 -13.19 0.17
CA LEU A 27 25.11 -12.23 -0.05
C LEU A 27 25.21 -11.27 1.16
N THR A 28 26.31 -10.53 1.26
CA THR A 28 26.50 -9.49 2.29
C THR A 28 26.86 -8.15 1.68
N GLY A 29 26.60 -7.06 2.41
CA GLY A 29 26.96 -5.71 2.01
C GLY A 29 26.24 -5.23 0.74
N ALA A 30 26.96 -4.52 -0.12
CA ALA A 30 26.39 -3.89 -1.31
C ALA A 30 25.77 -4.91 -2.28
N ALA A 31 26.40 -6.07 -2.47
CA ALA A 31 25.90 -7.12 -3.37
C ALA A 31 24.52 -7.64 -2.93
N ALA A 32 24.28 -7.77 -1.62
CA ALA A 32 22.99 -8.16 -1.08
C ALA A 32 21.90 -7.14 -1.38
N ILE A 33 22.21 -5.84 -1.26
CA ILE A 33 21.26 -4.76 -1.55
C ILE A 33 20.88 -4.78 -3.03
N THR A 34 21.87 -4.90 -3.93
CA THR A 34 21.61 -4.89 -5.37
C THR A 34 20.82 -6.11 -5.81
N ALA A 35 21.17 -7.30 -5.29
CA ALA A 35 20.47 -8.54 -5.59
C ALA A 35 19.03 -8.54 -5.01
N ALA A 36 18.85 -8.04 -3.79
CA ALA A 36 17.54 -7.93 -3.17
C ALA A 36 16.63 -6.96 -3.94
N LEU A 37 17.15 -5.78 -4.32
CA LEU A 37 16.39 -4.84 -5.16
C LEU A 37 16.08 -5.45 -6.53
N ALA A 38 17.02 -6.16 -7.14
CA ALA A 38 16.78 -6.85 -8.39
C ALA A 38 15.74 -7.97 -8.29
N MET A 39 15.63 -8.61 -7.12
CA MET A 39 14.62 -9.62 -6.84
C MET A 39 13.23 -9.00 -6.60
N LEU A 40 13.17 -7.82 -6.00
CA LEU A 40 11.91 -7.17 -5.64
C LEU A 40 11.10 -6.66 -6.84
N GLY A 41 11.73 -6.38 -7.99
CA GLY A 41 10.98 -5.84 -9.13
C GLY A 41 11.54 -6.21 -10.51
N PRO A 42 10.68 -6.26 -11.53
CA PRO A 42 11.10 -6.50 -12.91
C PRO A 42 12.01 -5.36 -13.40
N GLY A 43 13.00 -5.68 -14.23
CA GLY A 43 14.01 -4.70 -14.67
C GLY A 43 15.16 -4.52 -13.67
N GLY A 44 15.31 -5.44 -12.72
CA GLY A 44 16.43 -5.47 -11.79
C GLY A 44 16.33 -4.36 -10.74
N MET A 45 17.47 -3.78 -10.36
CA MET A 45 17.54 -2.84 -9.24
C MET A 45 16.57 -1.65 -9.37
N ILE A 46 16.38 -1.13 -10.58
CA ILE A 46 15.47 0.00 -10.83
C ILE A 46 14.03 -0.38 -10.47
N GLY A 47 13.57 -1.56 -10.90
CA GLY A 47 12.24 -2.06 -10.57
C GLY A 47 12.04 -2.21 -9.06
N GLY A 48 13.04 -2.75 -8.36
CA GLY A 48 13.01 -2.85 -6.90
C GLY A 48 12.92 -1.51 -6.19
N ILE A 49 13.67 -0.50 -6.64
CA ILE A 49 13.63 0.85 -6.06
C ILE A 49 12.24 1.48 -6.27
N VAL A 50 11.69 1.37 -7.48
CA VAL A 50 10.35 1.88 -7.78
C VAL A 50 9.30 1.20 -6.89
N LEU A 51 9.36 -0.12 -6.75
CA LEU A 51 8.44 -0.86 -5.88
C LEU A 51 8.55 -0.41 -4.42
N LEU A 52 9.77 -0.32 -3.87
CA LEU A 52 9.98 0.15 -2.50
C LEU A 52 9.52 1.60 -2.31
N GLY A 53 9.68 2.45 -3.33
CA GLY A 53 9.15 3.81 -3.34
C GLY A 53 7.63 3.83 -3.22
N ILE A 54 6.92 3.01 -4.01
CA ILE A 54 5.45 2.88 -3.94
C ILE A 54 5.01 2.35 -2.58
N ILE A 55 5.67 1.30 -2.07
CA ILE A 55 5.39 0.75 -0.74
C ILE A 55 5.62 1.83 0.33
N GLY A 56 6.67 2.64 0.20
CA GLY A 56 6.95 3.73 1.12
C GLY A 56 5.86 4.80 1.13
N LEU A 57 5.39 5.22 -0.05
CA LEU A 57 4.28 6.17 -0.17
C LEU A 57 2.98 5.60 0.40
N ALA A 58 2.67 4.33 0.11
CA ALA A 58 1.50 3.65 0.67
C ALA A 58 1.59 3.52 2.19
N SER A 59 2.78 3.25 2.73
CA SER A 59 3.04 3.14 4.17
C SER A 59 2.90 4.47 4.88
N ASP A 60 3.39 5.56 4.28
CA ASP A 60 3.20 6.91 4.83
C ASP A 60 1.71 7.29 4.83
N ALA A 61 1.01 7.01 3.73
CA ALA A 61 -0.43 7.24 3.64
C ALA A 61 -1.20 6.44 4.70
N LEU A 62 -0.81 5.18 4.94
CA LEU A 62 -1.42 4.32 5.95
C LEU A 62 -1.16 4.84 7.37
N THR A 63 0.07 5.26 7.64
CA THR A 63 0.47 5.83 8.94
C THR A 63 -0.18 7.18 9.19
N LYS A 64 -0.45 7.96 8.13
CA LYS A 64 -1.01 9.31 8.21
C LYS A 64 -2.52 9.37 8.30
N TYR A 65 -3.21 8.57 7.50
CA TYR A 65 -4.67 8.64 7.34
C TYR A 65 -5.38 7.41 7.93
N GLY A 66 -4.65 6.34 8.23
CA GLY A 66 -5.23 5.07 8.68
C GLY A 66 -5.83 4.25 7.53
N LEU A 67 -6.08 2.97 7.79
CA LEU A 67 -6.56 2.03 6.78
C LEU A 67 -7.95 2.41 6.24
N GLU A 68 -8.83 2.89 7.11
CA GLU A 68 -10.20 3.25 6.77
C GLU A 68 -10.26 4.38 5.74
N ALA A 69 -9.58 5.50 6.00
CA ALA A 69 -9.56 6.65 5.10
C ALA A 69 -8.90 6.34 3.75
N LEU A 70 -7.87 5.48 3.74
CA LEU A 70 -7.26 5.01 2.50
C LEU A 70 -8.24 4.20 1.65
N LEU A 71 -8.92 3.22 2.26
CA LEU A 71 -9.88 2.39 1.53
C LEU A 71 -11.05 3.24 1.02
N LEU A 72 -11.56 4.18 1.83
CA LEU A 72 -12.58 5.15 1.40
C LEU A 72 -12.13 5.91 0.16
N GLY A 73 -10.95 6.54 0.19
CA GLY A 73 -10.43 7.31 -0.94
C GLY A 73 -10.24 6.47 -2.21
N VAL A 74 -9.75 5.22 -2.07
CA VAL A 74 -9.58 4.32 -3.22
C VAL A 74 -10.92 3.92 -3.83
N TYR A 75 -11.89 3.52 -3.01
CA TYR A 75 -13.20 3.08 -3.51
C TYR A 75 -14.02 4.25 -4.08
N GLN A 76 -13.95 5.44 -3.48
CA GLN A 76 -14.57 6.65 -4.02
C GLN A 76 -13.99 6.99 -5.41
N GLN A 77 -12.67 6.94 -5.57
CA GLN A 77 -12.04 7.17 -6.86
C GLN A 77 -12.51 6.16 -7.93
N ARG A 78 -12.72 4.89 -7.56
CA ARG A 78 -13.23 3.86 -8.49
C ARG A 78 -14.69 4.08 -8.88
N VAL A 79 -15.52 4.59 -7.96
CA VAL A 79 -16.90 5.02 -8.27
C VAL A 79 -16.88 6.18 -9.28
N ILE A 80 -16.04 7.19 -9.06
CA ILE A 80 -15.87 8.33 -9.97
C ILE A 80 -15.40 7.88 -11.36
N ASN A 81 -14.52 6.88 -11.41
CA ASN A 81 -14.05 6.27 -12.65
C ASN A 81 -15.12 5.43 -13.40
N GLY A 82 -16.34 5.34 -12.86
CA GLY A 82 -17.48 4.70 -13.52
C GLY A 82 -17.60 3.19 -13.27
N GLU A 83 -16.92 2.63 -12.27
CA GLU A 83 -17.10 1.22 -11.91
C GLU A 83 -18.49 0.94 -11.31
N SER A 84 -19.04 -0.25 -11.59
CA SER A 84 -20.36 -0.64 -11.09
C SER A 84 -20.37 -0.78 -9.57
N LYS A 85 -21.30 -0.08 -8.92
CA LYS A 85 -21.52 -0.12 -7.46
C LYS A 85 -21.77 -1.55 -6.95
N THR A 86 -22.42 -2.40 -7.74
CA THR A 86 -22.69 -3.79 -7.37
C THR A 86 -21.41 -4.63 -7.32
N ASN A 87 -20.52 -4.44 -8.28
CA ASN A 87 -19.23 -5.12 -8.32
C ASN A 87 -18.35 -4.70 -7.15
N LEU A 88 -18.31 -3.39 -6.85
CA LEU A 88 -17.56 -2.87 -5.70
C LEU A 88 -18.12 -3.40 -4.37
N CYS A 89 -19.44 -3.48 -4.20
CA CYS A 89 -20.03 -4.06 -3.00
C CYS A 89 -19.69 -5.55 -2.82
N GLN A 90 -19.70 -6.32 -3.91
CA GLN A 90 -19.31 -7.73 -3.90
C GLN A 90 -17.82 -7.89 -3.59
N GLU A 91 -16.96 -7.01 -4.11
CA GLU A 91 -15.53 -6.97 -3.79
C GLU A 91 -15.33 -6.68 -2.28
N ILE A 92 -16.01 -5.68 -1.73
CA ILE A 92 -15.94 -5.32 -0.31
C ILE A 92 -16.36 -6.48 0.60
N ASP A 93 -17.37 -7.26 0.21
CA ASP A 93 -17.80 -8.42 0.98
C ASP A 93 -16.75 -9.53 1.05
N ASN A 94 -15.97 -9.71 0.00
CA ASN A 94 -14.90 -10.70 -0.06
C ASN A 94 -13.61 -10.25 0.65
N LEU A 95 -13.48 -8.98 1.03
CA LEU A 95 -12.31 -8.50 1.76
C LEU A 95 -12.25 -9.10 3.19
N PRO A 96 -11.07 -9.56 3.65
CA PRO A 96 -10.87 -10.05 5.02
C PRO A 96 -10.69 -8.88 6.01
N ILE A 97 -11.67 -7.95 6.06
CA ILE A 97 -11.69 -6.78 6.95
C ILE A 97 -12.87 -6.83 7.93
N SER A 98 -12.86 -5.98 8.95
CA SER A 98 -13.93 -5.93 9.96
C SER A 98 -15.29 -5.58 9.33
N ARG A 99 -16.37 -6.09 9.94
CA ARG A 99 -17.73 -5.82 9.48
C ARG A 99 -18.07 -4.33 9.47
N ASP A 100 -17.57 -3.59 10.46
CA ASP A 100 -17.79 -2.14 10.56
C ASP A 100 -17.15 -1.40 9.39
N LEU A 101 -15.91 -1.75 9.01
CA LEU A 101 -15.25 -1.15 7.85
C LEU A 101 -16.00 -1.47 6.55
N LYS A 102 -16.51 -2.70 6.39
CA LYS A 102 -17.31 -3.06 5.21
C LYS A 102 -18.56 -2.19 5.10
N LEU A 103 -19.26 -1.95 6.22
CA LEU A 103 -20.43 -1.09 6.26
C LEU A 103 -20.10 0.35 5.89
N ILE A 104 -19.01 0.89 6.45
CA ILE A 104 -18.53 2.24 6.16
C ILE A 104 -18.22 2.40 4.66
N LEU A 105 -17.49 1.44 4.07
CA LEU A 105 -17.14 1.45 2.64
C LEU A 105 -18.37 1.36 1.75
N LYS A 106 -19.30 0.45 2.04
CA LYS A 106 -20.54 0.34 1.28
C LYS A 106 -21.35 1.62 1.36
N ASN A 107 -21.55 2.18 2.55
CA ASN A 107 -22.28 3.44 2.74
C ASN A 107 -21.66 4.57 1.93
N SER A 108 -20.33 4.65 1.86
CA SER A 108 -19.62 5.68 1.10
C SER A 108 -19.89 5.63 -0.42
N ILE A 109 -20.13 4.44 -0.97
CA ILE A 109 -20.46 4.22 -2.39
C ILE A 109 -21.89 4.69 -2.71
N PHE A 110 -22.79 4.61 -1.72
CA PHE A 110 -24.20 5.03 -1.87
C PHE A 110 -24.42 6.51 -1.49
N SER A 111 -23.55 7.12 -0.69
CA SER A 111 -23.74 8.49 -0.18
C SER A 111 -23.45 9.61 -1.18
N GLU A 112 -22.77 9.36 -2.31
CA GLU A 112 -22.54 10.35 -3.38
C GLU A 112 -23.77 10.57 -4.30
N THR A 113 -24.93 10.01 -3.94
CA THR A 113 -26.16 10.11 -4.76
C THR A 113 -27.13 11.22 -4.29
N ASN A 114 -26.68 12.21 -3.52
CA ASN A 114 -27.51 13.33 -3.08
C ASN A 114 -26.75 14.67 -3.12
#